data_AF-A0A2S2NHQ6-F1
#
_entry.id   AF-A0A2S2NHQ6-F1
#
_cell.length_a   1.000
_cell.length_b   1.000
_cell.length_c   1.000
_cell.angle_alpha   90.00
_cell.angle_beta   90.00
_cell.angle_gamma   90.00
#
_symmetry.space_group_name_H-M   'P 1'
#
loop_
_entity.id
_entity.type
_entity.pdbx_description
1 polymer ?
#
loop_
_entity_poly.entity_id
_entity_poly.type
_entity_poly.pdbx_seq_one_letter_code
_entity_poly.pdbx_strand_id
1 'polypeptide(L)'
;QSSNSYTQLITLLSIFLLNTMRFIKIKYCFAYVVILLTLITFLISFNFIPTGFEHRTIIESKSPSPATIIEKKRIFFLKTHKCASSTVQNILMRFGHMENLDFLLPTMNNYIGNPMHFNTSMISNKYLTMDGKFDMFVHHTRYSQEIKSVMRSGTVYVTILREPTALFQSLYSFYHFDKKYKCNLTEFITTRISNKSSANHIKRYNNKLGINQMNWDLGMVTNDFENIDMINKHINIIERDFDFIMIFEYLDASLVLFAHFMQWPLEKMAYLPLNSRKNTYKEILSNDDVHRLQQINMADNMLYQRFLLKFKEIIRKYGIEKLKKGIKRLMSINQEILEMCVQSVTNKGYARTISYKLKANTNAKCKYIAINELKYTSYLREIQYEKQKKYNELDKLMNNN
;
A
#
# COMPACT_ATOMS: atom_id res chain seq x y z
N GLN A 1 7.85 81.95 -69.85
CA GLN A 1 9.23 81.42 -69.96
C GLN A 1 9.72 80.70 -68.69
N SER A 2 8.83 80.13 -67.87
CA SER A 2 9.19 79.45 -66.61
C SER A 2 8.81 77.95 -66.57
N SER A 3 8.22 77.39 -67.63
CA SER A 3 7.72 76.01 -67.63
C SER A 3 8.75 74.95 -68.05
N ASN A 4 9.91 75.32 -68.62
CA ASN A 4 10.92 74.35 -69.08
C ASN A 4 11.99 74.00 -68.02
N SER A 5 12.11 74.78 -66.95
CA SER A 5 13.08 74.53 -65.86
C SER A 5 12.54 73.52 -64.83
N TYR A 6 11.23 73.53 -64.57
CA TYR A 6 10.59 72.62 -63.62
C TYR A 6 10.47 71.18 -64.15
N THR A 7 10.21 70.99 -65.45
CA THR A 7 10.11 69.65 -66.06
C THR A 7 11.46 68.93 -66.07
N GLN A 8 12.57 69.62 -66.36
CA GLN A 8 13.90 69.01 -66.30
C GLN A 8 14.30 68.58 -64.87
N LEU A 9 13.97 69.40 -63.86
CA LEU A 9 14.24 69.06 -62.46
C LEU A 9 13.43 67.85 -61.97
N ILE A 10 12.15 67.77 -62.36
CA ILE A 10 11.28 66.62 -62.03
C ILE A 10 11.77 65.34 -62.71
N THR A 11 12.25 65.42 -63.95
CA THR A 11 12.76 64.26 -64.69
C THR A 11 14.06 63.73 -64.07
N LEU A 12 14.96 64.61 -63.64
CA LEU A 12 16.20 64.22 -62.96
C LEU A 12 15.94 63.60 -61.57
N LEU A 13 15.00 64.16 -60.78
CA LEU A 13 14.59 63.60 -59.49
C LEU A 13 13.91 62.24 -59.63
N SER A 14 13.07 62.05 -60.65
CA SER A 14 12.40 60.76 -60.88
C SER A 14 13.36 59.68 -61.38
N ILE A 15 14.38 60.02 -62.19
CA ILE A 15 15.45 59.08 -62.55
C ILE A 15 16.32 58.73 -61.33
N PHE A 16 16.63 59.70 -60.46
CA PHE A 16 17.38 59.45 -59.22
C PHE A 16 16.60 58.56 -58.23
N LEU A 17 15.28 58.79 -58.08
CA LEU A 17 14.39 57.97 -57.27
C LEU A 17 14.21 56.55 -57.84
N LEU A 18 14.09 56.40 -59.16
CA LEU A 18 14.02 55.07 -59.79
C LEU A 18 15.32 54.27 -59.57
N ASN A 19 16.48 54.92 -59.73
CA ASN A 19 17.77 54.27 -59.56
C ASN A 19 18.07 53.92 -58.09
N THR A 20 17.69 54.78 -57.14
CA THR A 20 17.81 54.48 -55.69
C THR A 20 16.87 53.35 -55.27
N MET A 21 15.61 53.32 -55.73
CA MET A 21 14.68 52.21 -55.46
C MET A 21 15.15 50.88 -56.10
N ARG A 22 15.78 50.93 -57.27
CA ARG A 22 16.34 49.75 -57.94
C ARG A 22 17.58 49.21 -57.20
N PHE A 23 18.45 50.09 -56.69
CA PHE A 23 19.58 49.69 -55.83
C PHE A 23 19.13 49.11 -54.49
N ILE A 24 18.07 49.67 -53.88
CA ILE A 24 17.48 49.17 -52.65
C ILE A 24 16.90 47.76 -52.86
N LYS A 25 16.11 47.53 -53.92
CA LYS A 25 15.58 46.19 -54.25
C LYS A 25 16.68 45.16 -54.51
N ILE A 26 17.78 45.53 -55.17
CA ILE A 26 18.90 44.62 -55.42
C ILE A 26 19.63 44.24 -54.12
N LYS A 27 19.86 45.20 -53.20
CA LYS A 27 20.50 44.91 -51.91
C LYS A 27 19.64 43.99 -51.01
N TYR A 28 18.32 44.20 -50.98
CA TYR A 28 17.43 43.33 -50.21
C TYR A 28 17.24 41.94 -50.84
N CYS A 29 17.24 41.82 -52.17
CA CYS A 29 17.30 40.52 -52.84
C CYS A 29 18.59 39.76 -52.52
N PHE A 30 19.75 40.43 -52.53
CA PHE A 30 21.02 39.79 -52.21
C PHE A 30 21.05 39.28 -50.76
N ALA A 31 20.57 40.08 -49.80
CA ALA A 31 20.46 39.65 -48.41
C ALA A 31 19.53 38.44 -48.24
N TYR A 32 18.40 38.40 -48.96
CA TYR A 32 17.48 37.27 -48.91
C TYR A 32 18.08 35.99 -49.50
N VAL A 33 18.81 36.10 -50.62
CA VAL A 33 19.51 34.96 -51.24
C VAL A 33 20.61 34.42 -50.32
N VAL A 34 21.36 35.28 -49.64
CA VAL A 34 22.38 34.85 -48.67
C VAL A 34 21.75 34.15 -47.46
N ILE A 35 20.63 34.65 -46.94
CA ILE A 35 19.89 33.99 -45.84
C ILE A 35 19.33 32.63 -46.29
N LEU A 36 18.80 32.54 -47.52
CA LEU A 36 18.28 31.28 -48.04
C LEU A 36 19.41 30.25 -48.28
N LEU A 37 20.56 30.69 -48.82
CA LEU A 37 21.72 29.82 -49.03
C LEU A 37 22.34 29.34 -47.70
N THR A 38 22.35 30.18 -46.66
CA THR A 38 22.81 29.76 -45.31
C THR A 38 21.85 28.77 -44.65
N LEU A 39 20.54 28.93 -44.84
CA LEU A 39 19.55 27.94 -44.41
C LEU A 39 19.65 26.61 -45.17
N ILE A 40 19.87 26.66 -46.49
CA ILE A 40 20.04 25.45 -47.31
C ILE A 40 21.34 24.72 -46.93
N THR A 41 22.45 25.43 -46.73
CA THR A 41 23.71 24.80 -46.27
C THR A 41 23.61 24.23 -44.86
N PHE A 42 22.85 24.87 -43.96
CA PHE A 42 22.51 24.32 -42.64
C PHE A 42 21.66 23.04 -42.74
N LEU A 43 20.70 22.99 -43.67
CA LEU A 43 19.85 21.80 -43.90
C LEU A 43 20.60 20.65 -44.59
N ILE A 44 21.56 20.96 -45.46
CA ILE A 44 22.41 19.95 -46.12
C ILE A 44 23.43 19.36 -45.12
N SER A 45 23.99 20.18 -44.23
CA SER A 45 24.93 19.72 -43.20
C SER A 45 24.28 18.84 -42.10
N PHE A 46 22.96 18.93 -41.90
CA PHE A 46 22.20 18.02 -41.03
C PHE A 46 21.68 16.75 -41.73
N ASN A 47 21.71 16.67 -43.06
CA ASN A 47 21.23 15.50 -43.82
C ASN A 47 22.35 14.61 -44.39
N PHE A 48 23.61 14.87 -44.03
CA PHE A 48 24.75 14.01 -44.36
C PHE A 48 25.26 13.25 -43.12
N ILE A 49 24.47 12.28 -42.65
CA ILE A 49 25.03 11.06 -42.05
C ILE A 49 24.83 9.95 -43.09
N PRO A 50 25.91 9.39 -43.68
CA PRO A 50 25.80 8.47 -44.80
C PRO A 50 25.25 7.11 -44.37
N THR A 51 24.16 6.70 -45.00
CA THR A 51 23.69 5.31 -45.04
C THR A 51 24.56 4.51 -46.02
N GLY A 52 25.67 3.96 -45.51
CA GLY A 52 26.46 2.93 -46.18
C GLY A 52 26.05 1.56 -45.67
N PHE A 53 25.23 0.85 -46.45
CA PHE A 53 24.81 -0.53 -46.19
C PHE A 53 25.90 -1.47 -46.73
N GLU A 54 26.86 -1.84 -45.89
CA GLU A 54 27.73 -3.00 -46.13
C GLU A 54 27.21 -4.19 -45.32
N HIS A 55 27.04 -5.30 -46.02
CA HIS A 55 26.50 -6.56 -45.53
C HIS A 55 27.50 -7.19 -44.54
N ARG A 56 27.31 -6.95 -43.24
CA ARG A 56 27.90 -7.74 -42.16
C ARG A 56 26.76 -8.40 -41.40
N THR A 57 26.76 -9.73 -41.39
CA THR A 57 25.92 -10.57 -40.56
C THR A 57 26.16 -10.24 -39.08
N ILE A 58 25.41 -9.27 -38.57
CA ILE A 58 25.30 -8.99 -37.15
C ILE A 58 24.09 -9.78 -36.68
N ILE A 59 24.37 -10.84 -35.93
CA ILE A 59 23.41 -11.57 -35.10
C ILE A 59 22.53 -10.52 -34.43
N GLU A 60 21.23 -10.55 -34.68
CA GLU A 60 20.25 -9.75 -33.93
C GLU A 60 20.43 -10.09 -32.45
N SER A 61 21.20 -9.27 -31.74
CA SER A 61 21.05 -9.17 -30.31
C SER A 61 19.67 -8.56 -30.11
N LYS A 62 18.67 -9.42 -29.92
CA LYS A 62 17.40 -9.07 -29.28
C LYS A 62 17.71 -8.01 -28.25
N SER A 63 17.17 -6.81 -28.45
CA SER A 63 17.00 -5.88 -27.33
C SER A 63 16.40 -6.70 -26.18
N PRO A 64 16.93 -6.59 -24.94
CA PRO A 64 16.34 -7.34 -23.85
C PRO A 64 14.87 -6.93 -23.83
N SER A 65 13.97 -7.91 -23.99
CA SER A 65 12.56 -7.66 -23.79
C SER A 65 12.43 -6.93 -22.46
N PRO A 66 11.55 -5.92 -22.33
CA PRO A 66 11.34 -5.28 -21.04
C PRO A 66 11.08 -6.42 -20.06
N ALA A 67 11.98 -6.57 -19.08
CA ALA A 67 11.97 -7.68 -18.15
C ALA A 67 10.53 -7.83 -17.69
N THR A 68 9.92 -8.99 -17.96
CA THR A 68 8.52 -9.20 -17.63
C THR A 68 8.46 -9.09 -16.11
N ILE A 69 7.97 -7.97 -15.60
CA ILE A 69 7.86 -7.68 -14.17
C ILE A 69 6.81 -8.67 -13.66
N ILE A 70 7.26 -9.74 -13.01
CA ILE A 70 6.37 -10.79 -12.51
C ILE A 70 5.80 -10.33 -11.17
N GLU A 71 4.51 -10.01 -11.17
CA GLU A 71 3.77 -9.69 -9.95
C GLU A 71 3.91 -10.81 -8.92
N LYS A 72 4.33 -10.47 -7.70
CA LYS A 72 4.32 -11.40 -6.57
C LYS A 72 2.87 -11.63 -6.14
N LYS A 73 2.42 -12.88 -6.00
CA LYS A 73 1.01 -13.19 -5.70
C LYS A 73 0.76 -13.70 -4.28
N ARG A 74 1.75 -14.37 -3.69
CA ARG A 74 1.60 -15.12 -2.44
C ARG A 74 1.96 -14.27 -1.25
N ILE A 75 1.07 -14.20 -0.26
CA ILE A 75 1.20 -13.29 0.88
C ILE A 75 0.72 -13.95 2.17
N PHE A 76 1.58 -13.96 3.17
CA PHE A 76 1.18 -14.08 4.55
C PHE A 76 1.11 -12.66 5.14
N PHE A 77 -0.07 -12.20 5.52
CA PHE A 77 -0.28 -10.94 6.22
C PHE A 77 -0.71 -11.22 7.66
N LEU A 78 0.22 -11.04 8.60
CA LEU A 78 -0.14 -11.06 10.01
C LEU A 78 -0.94 -9.80 10.35
N LYS A 79 -2.24 -9.99 10.52
CA LYS A 79 -3.16 -8.94 10.88
C LYS A 79 -3.02 -8.57 12.37
N THR A 80 -2.26 -7.53 12.67
CA THR A 80 -2.14 -6.97 14.03
C THR A 80 -3.40 -6.21 14.43
N HIS A 81 -3.74 -6.21 15.72
CA HIS A 81 -4.97 -5.57 16.19
C HIS A 81 -4.86 -4.05 16.19
N LYS A 82 -5.89 -3.38 15.64
CA LYS A 82 -6.06 -1.91 15.67
C LYS A 82 -4.98 -1.09 14.93
N CYS A 83 -4.25 -1.70 14.00
CA CYS A 83 -3.27 -1.03 13.13
C CYS A 83 -3.83 -0.70 11.72
N ALA A 84 -5.13 -0.43 11.59
CA ALA A 84 -5.87 -0.39 10.30
C ALA A 84 -5.69 -1.64 9.42
N SER A 85 -5.41 -2.76 10.06
CA SER A 85 -5.15 -4.04 9.40
C SER A 85 -6.37 -4.60 8.65
N SER A 86 -7.60 -4.19 8.97
CA SER A 86 -8.80 -4.51 8.17
C SER A 86 -8.79 -3.82 6.78
N THR A 87 -8.20 -2.62 6.65
CA THR A 87 -8.05 -1.95 5.35
C THR A 87 -7.09 -2.73 4.45
N VAL A 88 -5.91 -3.06 4.98
CA VAL A 88 -4.90 -3.86 4.28
C VAL A 88 -5.45 -5.25 3.95
N GLN A 89 -6.11 -5.90 4.90
CA GLN A 89 -6.75 -7.19 4.68
C GLN A 89 -7.80 -7.12 3.56
N ASN A 90 -8.62 -6.08 3.47
CA ASN A 90 -9.58 -5.95 2.37
C ASN A 90 -8.85 -5.82 1.03
N ILE A 91 -7.78 -5.01 0.94
CA ILE A 91 -6.94 -4.93 -0.27
C ILE A 91 -6.44 -6.32 -0.69
N LEU A 92 -5.88 -7.08 0.24
CA LEU A 92 -5.31 -8.40 -0.03
C LEU A 92 -6.37 -9.46 -0.36
N MET A 93 -7.49 -9.48 0.35
CA MET A 93 -8.63 -10.38 0.05
C MET A 93 -9.17 -10.12 -1.34
N ARG A 94 -9.30 -8.85 -1.76
CA ARG A 94 -9.71 -8.52 -3.14
C ARG A 94 -8.71 -9.02 -4.15
N PHE A 95 -7.42 -8.76 -3.93
CA PHE A 95 -6.39 -9.25 -4.85
C PHE A 95 -6.45 -10.77 -5.00
N GLY A 96 -6.37 -11.52 -3.90
CA GLY A 96 -6.38 -12.98 -3.98
C GLY A 96 -7.69 -13.55 -4.52
N HIS A 97 -8.82 -12.90 -4.25
CA HIS A 97 -10.09 -13.27 -4.85
C HIS A 97 -10.08 -13.11 -6.38
N MET A 98 -9.62 -11.96 -6.89
CA MET A 98 -9.56 -11.68 -8.33
C MET A 98 -8.55 -12.56 -9.07
N GLU A 99 -7.48 -12.98 -8.38
CA GLU A 99 -6.45 -13.87 -8.91
C GLU A 99 -6.74 -15.36 -8.63
N ASN A 100 -7.92 -15.70 -8.09
CA ASN A 100 -8.36 -17.06 -7.77
C ASN A 100 -7.37 -17.86 -6.87
N LEU A 101 -6.75 -17.18 -5.91
CA LEU A 101 -5.75 -17.75 -5.00
C LEU A 101 -6.39 -18.58 -3.88
N ASP A 102 -5.64 -19.57 -3.37
CA ASP A 102 -6.07 -20.35 -2.21
C ASP A 102 -5.76 -19.63 -0.90
N PHE A 103 -6.78 -19.46 -0.07
CA PHE A 103 -6.68 -18.81 1.22
C PHE A 103 -6.61 -19.84 2.35
N LEU A 104 -5.70 -19.65 3.29
CA LEU A 104 -5.81 -20.25 4.61
C LEU A 104 -6.91 -19.53 5.39
N LEU A 105 -8.06 -20.17 5.55
CA LEU A 105 -9.27 -19.55 6.09
C LEU A 105 -9.62 -20.11 7.47
N PRO A 106 -9.99 -19.24 8.44
CA PRO A 106 -10.57 -19.69 9.69
C PRO A 106 -11.92 -20.36 9.46
N THR A 107 -12.33 -21.32 10.29
CA THR A 107 -13.66 -21.96 10.17
C THR A 107 -14.81 -21.04 10.51
N MET A 108 -14.62 -20.19 11.53
CA MET A 108 -15.59 -19.18 11.94
C MET A 108 -14.90 -17.84 12.16
N ASN A 109 -15.68 -16.76 12.05
CA ASN A 109 -15.21 -15.39 12.30
C ASN A 109 -13.95 -15.05 11.48
N ASN A 110 -12.89 -14.59 12.12
CA ASN A 110 -11.68 -14.05 11.48
C ASN A 110 -10.38 -14.39 12.24
N TYR A 111 -10.37 -15.50 13.00
CA TYR A 111 -9.21 -15.93 13.78
C TYR A 111 -8.86 -17.40 13.52
N ILE A 112 -7.57 -17.69 13.32
CA ILE A 112 -6.99 -19.02 13.49
C ILE A 112 -6.02 -18.94 14.67
N GLY A 113 -6.31 -19.62 15.77
CA GLY A 113 -5.58 -19.44 17.03
C GLY A 113 -5.92 -18.13 17.74
N ASN A 114 -4.97 -17.63 18.54
CA ASN A 114 -5.11 -16.48 19.46
C ASN A 114 -6.20 -16.73 20.54
N PRO A 115 -5.81 -17.12 21.77
CA PRO A 115 -4.55 -16.75 22.42
C PRO A 115 -3.38 -17.71 22.19
N MET A 116 -3.63 -18.93 21.70
CA MET A 116 -2.56 -19.88 21.38
C MET A 116 -1.85 -19.48 20.10
N HIS A 117 -0.54 -19.70 20.07
CA HIS A 117 0.28 -19.62 18.86
C HIS A 117 -0.34 -20.48 17.76
N PHE A 118 -0.20 -20.02 16.52
CA PHE A 118 -0.62 -20.78 15.36
C PHE A 118 0.03 -22.18 15.40
N ASN A 119 -0.79 -23.19 15.18
CA ASN A 119 -0.35 -24.56 14.98
C ASN A 119 -1.10 -25.19 13.80
N THR A 120 -0.44 -26.05 13.04
CA THR A 120 -1.03 -26.70 11.85
C THR A 120 -2.28 -27.52 12.17
N SER A 121 -2.41 -28.08 13.37
CA SER A 121 -3.63 -28.79 13.80
C SER A 121 -4.88 -27.92 13.86
N MET A 122 -4.72 -26.58 13.84
CA MET A 122 -5.85 -25.63 13.81
C MET A 122 -6.44 -25.47 12.41
N ILE A 123 -5.80 -26.01 11.37
CA ILE A 123 -6.28 -25.93 10.00
C ILE A 123 -7.45 -26.88 9.82
N SER A 124 -8.53 -26.38 9.22
CA SER A 124 -9.69 -27.20 8.91
C SER A 124 -9.55 -27.91 7.58
N ASN A 125 -9.88 -29.19 7.58
CA ASN A 125 -9.99 -30.00 6.36
C ASN A 125 -11.04 -29.46 5.37
N LYS A 126 -11.99 -28.63 5.83
CA LYS A 126 -13.08 -28.08 4.99
C LYS A 126 -12.58 -27.21 3.84
N TYR A 127 -11.44 -26.55 4.02
CA TYR A 127 -10.88 -25.62 3.03
C TYR A 127 -9.49 -26.05 2.55
N LEU A 128 -9.09 -27.28 2.89
CA LEU A 128 -7.77 -27.79 2.59
C LEU A 128 -7.60 -27.92 1.08
N THR A 129 -6.47 -27.45 0.59
CA THR A 129 -6.04 -27.62 -0.80
C THR A 129 -5.44 -29.00 -0.99
N MET A 130 -5.38 -29.49 -2.24
CA MET A 130 -4.82 -30.80 -2.56
C MET A 130 -3.38 -31.00 -2.05
N ASP A 131 -2.55 -29.94 -2.12
CA ASP A 131 -1.17 -29.96 -1.64
C ASP A 131 -1.02 -29.57 -0.16
N GLY A 132 -2.13 -29.24 0.52
CA GLY A 132 -2.14 -28.76 1.90
C GLY A 132 -1.45 -27.40 2.10
N LYS A 133 -1.22 -26.63 1.03
CA LYS A 133 -0.57 -25.31 1.08
C LYS A 133 -1.49 -24.21 0.58
N PHE A 134 -1.21 -22.98 1.00
CA PHE A 134 -2.01 -21.81 0.66
C PHE A 134 -1.16 -20.69 0.05
N ASP A 135 -1.78 -19.89 -0.82
CA ASP A 135 -1.16 -18.69 -1.40
C ASP A 135 -1.36 -17.47 -0.51
N MET A 136 -2.48 -17.40 0.23
CA MET A 136 -2.83 -16.25 1.05
C MET A 136 -3.25 -16.62 2.47
N PHE A 137 -2.72 -15.90 3.46
CA PHE A 137 -3.28 -15.90 4.80
C PHE A 137 -3.30 -14.47 5.34
N VAL A 138 -4.48 -13.92 5.63
CA VAL A 138 -4.65 -12.49 5.88
C VAL A 138 -5.50 -12.18 7.11
N HIS A 139 -5.71 -13.17 7.98
CA HIS A 139 -6.59 -13.09 9.15
C HIS A 139 -5.81 -12.99 10.45
N HIS A 140 -6.51 -12.81 11.57
CA HIS A 140 -5.86 -12.77 12.87
C HIS A 140 -5.33 -14.16 13.24
N THR A 141 -4.09 -14.19 13.72
CA THR A 141 -3.50 -15.34 14.40
C THR A 141 -2.55 -14.84 15.48
N ARG A 142 -1.96 -15.74 16.25
CA ARG A 142 -0.78 -15.46 17.04
C ARG A 142 0.40 -16.11 16.34
N TYR A 143 1.34 -15.31 15.85
CA TYR A 143 2.37 -15.77 14.94
C TYR A 143 3.21 -16.91 15.53
N SER A 144 3.53 -17.89 14.69
CA SER A 144 4.48 -18.97 14.91
C SER A 144 5.17 -19.24 13.58
N GLN A 145 6.44 -19.63 13.62
CA GLN A 145 7.17 -20.01 12.40
C GLN A 145 6.57 -21.22 11.69
N GLU A 146 5.75 -22.01 12.41
CA GLU A 146 5.00 -23.13 11.85
C GLU A 146 4.11 -22.71 10.68
N ILE A 147 3.70 -21.43 10.61
CA ILE A 147 2.95 -20.92 9.46
C ILE A 147 3.70 -21.06 8.14
N LYS A 148 5.04 -21.03 8.17
CA LYS A 148 5.86 -21.19 6.96
C LYS A 148 5.70 -22.57 6.34
N SER A 149 5.33 -23.57 7.14
CA SER A 149 5.11 -24.94 6.67
C SER A 149 3.81 -25.09 5.87
N VAL A 150 2.88 -24.12 5.90
CA VAL A 150 1.59 -24.22 5.20
C VAL A 150 1.42 -23.18 4.11
N MET A 151 2.36 -22.24 3.99
CA MET A 151 2.39 -21.28 2.90
C MET A 151 3.20 -21.84 1.72
N ARG A 152 2.75 -21.58 0.49
CA ARG A 152 3.49 -21.97 -0.73
C ARG A 152 4.81 -21.20 -0.85
N SER A 153 5.76 -21.77 -1.59
CA SER A 153 7.07 -21.14 -1.84
C SER A 153 6.93 -19.77 -2.50
N GLY A 154 7.81 -18.83 -2.19
CA GLY A 154 7.74 -17.44 -2.69
C GLY A 154 6.67 -16.58 -2.01
N THR A 155 6.08 -17.05 -0.90
CA THR A 155 5.22 -16.23 -0.04
C THR A 155 5.99 -15.05 0.55
N VAL A 156 5.43 -13.85 0.40
CA VAL A 156 5.91 -12.64 1.07
C VAL A 156 5.24 -12.51 2.44
N TYR A 157 6.04 -12.29 3.49
CA TYR A 157 5.59 -12.13 4.87
C TYR A 157 5.46 -10.65 5.22
N VAL A 158 4.24 -10.24 5.55
CA VAL A 158 3.85 -8.85 5.70
C VAL A 158 3.16 -8.65 7.05
N THR A 159 3.41 -7.52 7.69
CA THR A 159 2.57 -7.07 8.80
C THR A 159 2.47 -5.54 8.81
N ILE A 160 1.72 -4.99 9.76
CA ILE A 160 1.56 -3.56 9.94
C ILE A 160 1.69 -3.22 11.42
N LEU A 161 2.45 -2.19 11.73
CA LEU A 161 2.63 -1.66 13.08
C LEU A 161 1.99 -0.30 13.21
N ARG A 162 1.78 0.13 14.45
CA ARG A 162 1.18 1.40 14.83
C ARG A 162 1.87 1.92 16.08
N GLU A 163 1.90 3.23 16.25
CA GLU A 163 2.43 3.85 17.46
C GLU A 163 1.72 3.26 18.71
N PRO A 164 2.46 2.70 19.69
CA PRO A 164 1.89 1.85 20.74
C PRO A 164 0.86 2.57 21.62
N THR A 165 1.06 3.85 21.92
CA THR A 165 0.13 4.65 22.73
C THR A 165 -1.22 4.78 22.02
N ALA A 166 -1.20 5.23 20.76
CA ALA A 166 -2.38 5.38 19.92
C ALA A 166 -3.07 4.04 19.66
N LEU A 167 -2.31 2.94 19.58
CA LEU A 167 -2.85 1.59 19.50
C LEU A 167 -3.61 1.22 20.78
N PHE A 168 -3.02 1.43 21.96
CA PHE A 168 -3.64 1.09 23.24
C PHE A 168 -4.92 1.89 23.47
N GLN A 169 -4.91 3.20 23.18
CA GLN A 169 -6.13 4.02 23.18
C GLN A 169 -7.21 3.43 22.27
N SER A 170 -6.81 2.97 21.08
CA SER A 170 -7.74 2.37 20.12
C SER A 170 -8.30 1.03 20.60
N LEU A 171 -7.51 0.20 21.27
CA LEU A 171 -7.99 -1.04 21.90
C LEU A 171 -8.99 -0.72 23.00
N TYR A 172 -8.59 0.19 23.90
CA TYR A 172 -9.36 0.51 25.11
C TYR A 172 -10.79 0.91 24.76
N SER A 173 -10.92 1.81 23.79
CA SER A 173 -12.22 2.29 23.39
C SER A 173 -12.94 1.38 22.39
N PHE A 174 -12.26 0.59 21.55
CA PHE A 174 -12.94 -0.29 20.57
C PHE A 174 -13.52 -1.54 21.21
N TYR A 175 -12.80 -2.12 22.17
CA TYR A 175 -13.23 -3.34 22.87
C TYR A 175 -13.92 -3.05 24.21
N HIS A 176 -14.26 -1.78 24.47
CA HIS A 176 -14.93 -1.35 25.69
C HIS A 176 -14.22 -1.83 26.96
N PHE A 177 -12.91 -1.60 27.02
CA PHE A 177 -12.10 -1.92 28.19
C PHE A 177 -12.56 -1.12 29.41
N ASP A 178 -13.18 0.03 29.21
CA ASP A 178 -13.83 0.80 30.26
C ASP A 178 -14.87 -0.02 31.03
N LYS A 179 -15.74 -0.73 30.30
CA LYS A 179 -16.75 -1.60 30.90
C LYS A 179 -16.12 -2.80 31.60
N LYS A 180 -15.01 -3.33 31.07
CA LYS A 180 -14.33 -4.49 31.66
C LYS A 180 -13.59 -4.12 32.94
N TYR A 181 -12.75 -3.11 32.88
CA TYR A 181 -11.89 -2.68 33.98
C TYR A 181 -12.61 -1.76 34.96
N LYS A 182 -13.84 -1.35 34.63
CA LYS A 182 -14.72 -0.49 35.43
C LYS A 182 -14.08 0.86 35.76
N CYS A 183 -13.32 1.41 34.82
CA CYS A 183 -12.65 2.71 34.91
C CYS A 183 -12.53 3.30 33.51
N ASN A 184 -12.29 4.61 33.37
CA ASN A 184 -11.94 5.17 32.06
C ASN A 184 -10.44 4.98 31.75
N LEU A 185 -9.98 5.40 30.58
CA LEU A 185 -8.57 5.20 30.19
C LEU A 185 -7.61 5.98 31.10
N THR A 186 -7.89 7.25 31.38
CA THR A 186 -7.06 8.07 32.27
C THR A 186 -6.95 7.44 33.67
N GLU A 187 -8.07 7.01 34.25
CA GLU A 187 -8.11 6.31 35.53
C GLU A 187 -7.38 4.97 35.48
N PHE A 188 -7.48 4.23 34.38
CA PHE A 188 -6.70 3.00 34.19
C PHE A 188 -5.19 3.27 34.23
N ILE A 189 -4.74 4.36 33.60
CA ILE A 189 -3.31 4.73 33.58
C ILE A 189 -2.84 5.14 34.97
N THR A 190 -3.59 6.02 35.64
CA THR A 190 -3.19 6.53 36.97
C THR A 190 -3.31 5.48 38.07
N THR A 191 -4.29 4.57 38.00
CA THR A 191 -4.55 3.62 39.10
C THR A 191 -4.06 2.19 38.84
N ARG A 192 -4.02 1.72 37.59
CA ARG A 192 -3.66 0.32 37.28
C ARG A 192 -2.26 0.18 36.74
N ILE A 193 -1.82 1.13 35.92
CA ILE A 193 -0.44 1.16 35.43
C ILE A 193 0.47 1.67 36.55
N SER A 194 0.14 2.81 37.17
CA SER A 194 1.02 3.40 38.19
C SER A 194 1.12 2.57 39.49
N ASN A 195 0.06 1.86 39.90
CA ASN A 195 0.08 1.04 41.11
C ASN A 195 0.65 -0.38 40.90
N LYS A 196 0.89 -0.80 39.66
CA LYS A 196 1.48 -2.11 39.35
C LYS A 196 2.91 -1.92 38.90
N SER A 197 3.83 -2.55 39.62
CA SER A 197 5.25 -2.55 39.28
C SER A 197 5.59 -3.32 37.99
N SER A 198 4.65 -4.08 37.42
CA SER A 198 4.89 -4.91 36.24
C SER A 198 3.69 -4.99 35.29
N ALA A 199 3.98 -4.90 33.99
CA ALA A 199 3.15 -5.25 32.85
C ALA A 199 2.50 -6.64 32.99
N ASN A 200 3.23 -7.61 33.54
CA ASN A 200 2.75 -8.98 33.70
C ASN A 200 1.56 -9.10 34.66
N HIS A 201 1.39 -8.13 35.55
CA HIS A 201 0.25 -8.09 36.46
C HIS A 201 -1.03 -7.58 35.77
N ILE A 202 -0.96 -7.02 34.56
CA ILE A 202 -2.13 -6.52 33.82
C ILE A 202 -2.73 -7.65 32.99
N LYS A 203 -3.85 -8.21 33.48
CA LYS A 203 -4.58 -9.29 32.80
C LYS A 203 -5.08 -8.84 31.43
N ARG A 204 -4.84 -9.65 30.40
CA ARG A 204 -5.35 -9.44 29.04
C ARG A 204 -6.87 -9.66 28.98
N TYR A 205 -7.58 -8.83 28.23
CA TYR A 205 -8.99 -8.97 27.93
C TYR A 205 -9.23 -10.24 27.09
N ASN A 206 -10.12 -11.12 27.59
CA ASN A 206 -10.41 -12.44 27.03
C ASN A 206 -9.15 -13.30 26.76
N ASN A 207 -8.07 -13.08 27.52
CA ASN A 207 -6.74 -13.67 27.32
C ASN A 207 -6.06 -13.32 25.98
N LYS A 208 -6.59 -12.37 25.21
CA LYS A 208 -6.10 -12.02 23.86
C LYS A 208 -5.58 -10.58 23.75
N LEU A 209 -6.36 -9.63 24.28
CA LEU A 209 -6.15 -8.21 24.00
C LEU A 209 -5.57 -7.46 25.21
N GLY A 210 -4.54 -6.64 25.05
CA GLY A 210 -3.95 -5.92 26.17
C GLY A 210 -2.73 -5.09 25.78
N ILE A 211 -1.87 -4.85 26.77
CA ILE A 211 -0.57 -4.21 26.57
C ILE A 211 0.34 -5.06 25.68
N ASN A 212 1.32 -4.43 25.03
CA ASN A 212 2.23 -5.06 24.07
C ASN A 212 1.49 -5.92 23.04
N GLN A 213 0.40 -5.37 22.47
CA GLN A 213 -0.50 -6.12 21.60
C GLN A 213 0.18 -6.53 20.30
N MET A 214 1.04 -5.70 19.72
CA MET A 214 1.71 -6.05 18.47
C MET A 214 2.70 -7.20 18.69
N ASN A 215 3.53 -7.13 19.73
CA ASN A 215 4.41 -8.24 20.10
C ASN A 215 3.63 -9.50 20.49
N TRP A 216 2.50 -9.37 21.18
CA TRP A 216 1.61 -10.50 21.45
C TRP A 216 1.13 -11.17 20.16
N ASP A 217 0.63 -10.39 19.20
CA ASP A 217 0.17 -10.88 17.90
C ASP A 217 1.33 -11.53 17.11
N LEU A 218 2.53 -10.97 17.24
CA LEU A 218 3.80 -11.47 16.68
C LEU A 218 4.37 -12.70 17.43
N GLY A 219 3.67 -13.20 18.45
CA GLY A 219 4.01 -14.47 19.11
C GLY A 219 4.90 -14.34 20.34
N MET A 220 5.21 -13.12 20.81
CA MET A 220 5.91 -12.95 22.06
C MET A 220 5.05 -13.38 23.25
N VAL A 221 5.66 -13.99 24.27
CA VAL A 221 4.98 -14.39 25.51
C VAL A 221 5.00 -13.26 26.52
N THR A 222 4.01 -13.22 27.42
CA THR A 222 3.85 -12.12 28.37
C THR A 222 5.06 -11.97 29.29
N ASN A 223 5.61 -13.08 29.79
CA ASN A 223 6.73 -13.08 30.74
C ASN A 223 7.97 -12.33 30.21
N ASP A 224 8.12 -12.24 28.90
CA ASP A 224 9.26 -11.61 28.24
C ASP A 224 9.06 -10.11 28.00
N PHE A 225 7.85 -9.56 28.21
CA PHE A 225 7.49 -8.16 27.84
C PHE A 225 8.30 -7.07 28.54
N GLU A 226 9.02 -7.41 29.60
CA GLU A 226 9.86 -6.48 30.38
C GLU A 226 11.35 -6.85 30.31
N ASN A 227 11.69 -7.97 29.67
CA ASN A 227 13.07 -8.42 29.53
C ASN A 227 13.65 -7.87 28.22
N ILE A 228 14.51 -6.85 28.32
CA ILE A 228 15.15 -6.16 27.18
C ILE A 228 15.81 -7.13 26.20
N ASP A 229 16.53 -8.13 26.70
CA ASP A 229 17.25 -9.10 25.86
C ASP A 229 16.28 -9.99 25.10
N MET A 230 15.21 -10.44 25.76
CA MET A 230 14.17 -11.25 25.12
C MET A 230 13.35 -10.44 24.11
N ILE A 231 13.06 -9.17 24.40
CA ILE A 231 12.44 -8.25 23.44
C ILE A 231 13.32 -8.09 22.21
N ASN A 232 14.61 -7.77 22.38
CA ASN A 232 15.53 -7.61 21.26
C ASN A 232 15.69 -8.90 20.45
N LYS A 233 15.79 -10.06 21.11
CA LYS A 233 15.82 -11.36 20.46
C LYS A 233 14.56 -11.60 19.63
N HIS A 234 13.38 -11.29 20.17
CA HIS A 234 12.12 -11.42 19.45
C HIS A 234 12.05 -10.47 18.24
N ILE A 235 12.43 -9.20 18.41
CA ILE A 235 12.47 -8.22 17.31
C ILE A 235 13.39 -8.70 16.18
N ASN A 236 14.56 -9.28 16.50
CA ASN A 236 15.47 -9.82 15.48
C ASN A 236 14.86 -11.03 14.74
N ILE A 237 14.05 -11.86 15.41
CA ILE A 237 13.30 -12.95 14.77
C ILE A 237 12.27 -12.36 13.78
N ILE A 238 11.51 -11.34 14.21
CA ILE A 238 10.52 -10.67 13.35
C ILE A 238 11.20 -10.00 12.15
N GLU A 239 12.34 -9.35 12.36
CA GLU A 239 13.12 -8.71 11.29
C GLU A 239 13.60 -9.72 10.24
N ARG A 240 13.95 -10.93 10.64
CA ARG A 240 14.32 -12.01 9.73
C ARG A 240 13.10 -12.62 9.02
N ASP A 241 11.99 -12.75 9.73
CA ASP A 241 10.85 -13.53 9.27
C ASP A 241 9.85 -12.75 8.42
N PHE A 242 9.85 -11.41 8.50
CA PHE A 242 8.93 -10.53 7.76
C PHE A 242 9.67 -9.71 6.70
N ASP A 243 9.26 -9.88 5.44
CA ASP A 243 9.85 -9.21 4.29
C ASP A 243 9.45 -7.72 4.21
N PHE A 244 8.25 -7.38 4.67
CA PHE A 244 7.74 -6.00 4.61
C PHE A 244 6.87 -5.65 5.82
N ILE A 245 7.25 -4.60 6.54
CA ILE A 245 6.49 -4.11 7.70
C ILE A 245 5.99 -2.70 7.42
N MET A 246 4.66 -2.56 7.34
CA MET A 246 3.98 -1.27 7.14
C MET A 246 3.93 -0.46 8.44
N ILE A 247 3.91 0.86 8.32
CA ILE A 247 3.69 1.79 9.43
C ILE A 247 2.37 2.50 9.23
N PHE A 248 1.42 2.30 10.14
CA PHE A 248 0.06 2.81 10.04
C PHE A 248 -0.02 4.33 9.93
N GLU A 249 0.81 5.05 10.68
CA GLU A 249 0.91 6.52 10.66
C GLU A 249 1.25 7.06 9.27
N TYR A 250 1.85 6.21 8.43
CA TYR A 250 2.21 6.48 7.04
C TYR A 250 1.54 5.47 6.10
N LEU A 251 0.27 5.13 6.32
CA LEU A 251 -0.43 4.08 5.58
C LEU A 251 -0.36 4.26 4.06
N ASP A 252 -0.63 5.45 3.53
CA ASP A 252 -0.57 5.69 2.08
C ASP A 252 0.84 5.47 1.52
N ALA A 253 1.87 5.94 2.24
CA ALA A 253 3.26 5.68 1.88
C ALA A 253 3.57 4.18 1.93
N SER A 254 3.11 3.49 2.98
CA SER A 254 3.27 2.04 3.16
C SER A 254 2.64 1.27 2.00
N LEU A 255 1.44 1.65 1.55
CA LEU A 255 0.75 1.00 0.44
C LEU A 255 1.43 1.26 -0.91
N VAL A 256 1.93 2.48 -1.16
CA VAL A 256 2.71 2.79 -2.37
C VAL A 256 4.00 1.97 -2.41
N LEU A 257 4.74 1.92 -1.30
CA LEU A 257 5.98 1.14 -1.19
C LEU A 257 5.70 -0.36 -1.31
N PHE A 258 4.60 -0.83 -0.72
CA PHE A 258 4.18 -2.22 -0.83
C PHE A 258 3.79 -2.60 -2.27
N ALA A 259 3.07 -1.73 -2.98
CA ALA A 259 2.76 -1.94 -4.40
C ALA A 259 4.05 -2.07 -5.22
N HIS A 260 5.01 -1.19 -4.99
CA HIS A 260 6.32 -1.29 -5.63
C HIS A 260 7.05 -2.60 -5.28
N PHE A 261 7.06 -2.99 -4.01
CA PHE A 261 7.69 -4.23 -3.54
C PHE A 261 7.06 -5.49 -4.16
N MET A 262 5.73 -5.50 -4.30
CA MET A 262 4.97 -6.60 -4.89
C MET A 262 4.93 -6.56 -6.43
N GLN A 263 5.44 -5.49 -7.02
CA GLN A 263 5.37 -5.18 -8.45
C GLN A 263 3.92 -5.02 -8.95
N TRP A 264 3.03 -4.50 -8.11
CA TRP A 264 1.62 -4.32 -8.45
C TRP A 264 1.34 -2.90 -8.99
N PRO A 265 0.38 -2.75 -9.92
CA PRO A 265 -0.20 -1.45 -10.23
C PRO A 265 -0.86 -0.84 -9.00
N LEU A 266 -0.72 0.48 -8.85
CA LEU A 266 -1.15 1.20 -7.65
C LEU A 266 -2.68 1.17 -7.47
N GLU A 267 -3.44 0.99 -8.55
CA GLU A 267 -4.89 0.82 -8.57
C GLU A 267 -5.35 -0.39 -7.73
N LYS A 268 -4.51 -1.43 -7.58
CA LYS A 268 -4.81 -2.58 -6.71
C LYS A 268 -4.80 -2.20 -5.22
N MET A 269 -4.12 -1.11 -4.85
CA MET A 269 -4.06 -0.59 -3.47
C MET A 269 -5.22 0.33 -3.11
N ALA A 270 -6.15 0.60 -4.04
CA ALA A 270 -7.30 1.46 -3.77
C ALA A 270 -8.05 1.00 -2.52
N TYR A 271 -8.46 1.92 -1.65
CA TYR A 271 -9.18 1.54 -0.43
C TYR A 271 -10.17 2.61 0.01
N LEU A 272 -11.18 2.17 0.76
CA LEU A 272 -12.03 3.03 1.55
C LEU A 272 -11.70 2.78 3.03
N PRO A 273 -11.44 3.80 3.85
CA PRO A 273 -11.20 3.63 5.28
C PRO A 273 -12.34 2.90 6.00
N LEU A 274 -12.18 1.59 6.23
CA LEU A 274 -13.13 0.78 7.00
C LEU A 274 -12.76 0.80 8.49
N ASN A 275 -13.76 0.76 9.37
CA ASN A 275 -13.59 0.72 10.83
C ASN A 275 -12.75 1.88 11.40
N SER A 276 -12.65 2.99 10.67
CA SER A 276 -12.01 4.22 11.16
C SER A 276 -12.97 4.98 12.07
N ARG A 277 -12.42 5.75 12.99
CA ARG A 277 -13.19 6.60 13.91
C ARG A 277 -13.06 8.05 13.50
N LYS A 278 -14.08 8.86 13.82
CA LYS A 278 -13.92 10.31 13.79
C LYS A 278 -12.97 10.73 14.91
N ASN A 279 -12.04 11.65 14.60
CA ASN A 279 -11.07 12.20 15.55
C ASN A 279 -11.72 12.82 16.79
N THR A 280 -12.98 13.26 16.70
CA THR A 280 -13.77 13.84 17.79
C THR A 280 -14.02 12.90 18.98
N TYR A 281 -13.73 11.60 18.85
CA TYR A 281 -13.90 10.60 19.91
C TYR A 281 -12.56 10.12 20.52
N LYS A 282 -11.44 10.77 20.19
CA LYS A 282 -10.14 10.44 20.76
C LYS A 282 -9.96 11.23 22.06
N GLU A 283 -9.79 10.52 23.17
CA GLU A 283 -9.40 11.11 24.45
C GLU A 283 -8.01 11.76 24.31
N ILE A 284 -7.90 13.02 24.74
CA ILE A 284 -6.65 13.76 24.77
C ILE A 284 -5.92 13.35 26.05
N LEU A 285 -4.74 12.75 25.90
CA LEU A 285 -3.91 12.32 27.02
C LEU A 285 -2.90 13.40 27.39
N SER A 286 -2.57 13.48 28.68
CA SER A 286 -1.44 14.29 29.15
C SER A 286 -0.10 13.68 28.69
N ASN A 287 0.97 14.48 28.69
CA ASN A 287 2.31 13.97 28.38
C ASN A 287 2.74 12.86 29.35
N ASP A 288 2.35 12.95 30.61
CA ASP A 288 2.65 11.95 31.63
C ASP A 288 1.92 10.63 31.35
N ASP A 289 0.66 10.70 30.91
CA ASP A 289 -0.10 9.50 30.53
C ASP A 289 0.47 8.82 29.29
N VAL A 290 0.92 9.61 28.32
CA VAL A 290 1.66 9.10 27.15
C VAL A 290 2.93 8.39 27.61
N HIS A 291 3.71 8.99 28.51
CA HIS A 291 4.94 8.39 29.00
C HIS A 291 4.69 7.06 29.74
N ARG A 292 3.68 7.02 30.63
CA ARG A 292 3.27 5.78 31.32
C ARG A 292 2.81 4.70 30.37
N LEU A 293 2.05 5.06 29.33
CA LEU A 293 1.62 4.12 28.29
C LEU A 293 2.80 3.61 27.46
N GLN A 294 3.81 4.45 27.23
CA GLN A 294 5.02 4.02 26.55
C GLN A 294 5.81 3.01 27.40
N GLN A 295 5.98 3.28 28.69
CA GLN A 295 6.66 2.39 29.62
C GLN A 295 5.96 1.02 29.73
N ILE A 296 4.63 1.00 29.92
CA ILE A 296 3.91 -0.29 30.06
C ILE A 296 3.84 -1.08 28.75
N ASN A 297 3.92 -0.40 27.60
CA ASN A 297 4.00 -1.01 26.27
C ASN A 297 5.45 -1.04 25.76
N MET A 298 6.42 -1.29 26.65
CA MET A 298 7.85 -1.23 26.32
C MET A 298 8.24 -2.10 25.11
N ALA A 299 7.78 -3.36 25.06
CA ALA A 299 8.09 -4.25 23.95
C ALA A 299 7.56 -3.70 22.62
N ASP A 300 6.32 -3.19 22.59
CA ASP A 300 5.73 -2.58 21.40
C ASP A 300 6.45 -1.28 21.00
N ASN A 301 6.94 -0.50 21.96
CA ASN A 301 7.74 0.70 21.68
C ASN A 301 9.09 0.36 21.05
N MET A 302 9.81 -0.61 21.61
CA MET A 302 11.08 -1.07 21.03
C MET A 302 10.88 -1.61 19.61
N LEU A 303 9.84 -2.42 19.40
CA LEU A 303 9.46 -2.95 18.09
C LEU A 303 9.15 -1.82 17.10
N TYR A 304 8.26 -0.90 17.48
CA TYR A 304 7.84 0.20 16.61
C TYR A 304 9.02 1.11 16.22
N GLN A 305 9.89 1.48 17.17
CA GLN A 305 11.05 2.32 16.89
C GLN A 305 12.04 1.63 15.93
N ARG A 306 12.32 0.34 16.13
CA ARG A 306 13.19 -0.44 15.22
C ARG A 306 12.68 -0.37 13.78
N PHE A 307 11.40 -0.66 13.58
CA PHE A 307 10.84 -0.73 12.22
C PHE A 307 10.52 0.64 11.63
N LEU A 308 10.27 1.67 12.44
CA LEU A 308 10.16 3.04 11.96
C LEU A 308 11.49 3.54 11.36
N LEU A 309 12.63 3.21 11.97
CA LEU A 309 13.95 3.54 11.42
C LEU A 309 14.18 2.85 10.07
N LYS A 310 13.90 1.55 9.97
CA LYS A 310 13.97 0.81 8.70
C LYS A 310 13.01 1.36 7.65
N PHE A 311 11.81 1.76 8.05
CA PHE A 311 10.84 2.36 7.13
C PHE A 311 11.38 3.66 6.53
N LYS A 312 12.07 4.50 7.32
CA LYS A 312 12.78 5.68 6.81
C LYS A 312 13.87 5.31 5.80
N GLU A 313 14.59 4.22 6.01
CA GLU A 313 15.59 3.73 5.04
C GLU A 313 14.95 3.27 3.74
N ILE A 314 13.82 2.55 3.79
CA ILE A 314 13.05 2.14 2.62
C ILE A 314 12.59 3.38 1.83
N ILE A 315 12.06 4.40 2.52
CA ILE A 315 11.67 5.68 1.91
C ILE A 315 12.87 6.33 1.20
N ARG A 316 14.02 6.40 1.87
CA ARG A 316 15.25 7.00 1.30
C ARG A 316 15.71 6.28 0.05
N LYS A 317 15.68 4.93 0.05
CA LYS A 317 16.03 4.10 -1.11
C LYS A 317 15.04 4.25 -2.26
N TYR A 318 13.75 4.33 -1.97
CA TYR A 318 12.71 4.49 -2.99
C TYR A 318 12.70 5.90 -3.63
N GLY A 319 13.07 6.91 -2.85
CA GLY A 319 13.11 8.32 -3.25
C GLY A 319 11.85 9.08 -2.81
N ILE A 320 12.06 10.16 -2.05
CA ILE A 320 10.98 10.95 -1.42
C ILE A 320 10.04 11.56 -2.46
N GLU A 321 10.57 12.17 -3.52
CA GLU A 321 9.74 12.82 -4.55
C GLU A 321 8.93 11.80 -5.36
N LYS A 322 9.50 10.62 -5.64
CA LYS A 322 8.78 9.50 -6.25
C LYS A 322 7.64 9.02 -5.33
N LEU A 323 7.91 8.92 -4.02
CA LEU A 323 6.92 8.53 -3.02
C LEU A 323 5.77 9.53 -2.92
N LYS A 324 6.06 10.83 -2.85
CA LYS A 324 5.04 11.89 -2.83
C LYS A 324 4.12 11.82 -4.05
N LYS A 325 4.68 11.61 -5.25
CA LYS A 325 3.90 11.41 -6.48
C LYS A 325 2.98 10.18 -6.38
N GLY A 326 3.52 9.06 -5.88
CA GLY A 326 2.75 7.83 -5.66
C GLY A 326 1.62 8.04 -4.65
N ILE A 327 1.88 8.71 -3.53
CA ILE A 327 0.86 9.03 -2.51
C ILE A 327 -0.25 9.88 -3.11
N LYS A 328 0.11 10.97 -3.84
CA LYS A 328 -0.87 11.82 -4.52
C LYS A 328 -1.74 11.03 -5.50
N ARG A 329 -1.14 10.10 -6.25
CA ARG A 329 -1.88 9.22 -7.17
C ARG A 329 -2.82 8.28 -6.41
N LEU A 330 -2.36 7.64 -5.34
CA LEU A 330 -3.20 6.76 -4.51
C LEU A 330 -4.39 7.51 -3.91
N MET A 331 -4.18 8.74 -3.43
CA MET A 331 -5.25 9.60 -2.92
C MET A 331 -6.29 9.91 -4.01
N SER A 332 -5.85 10.23 -5.24
CA SER A 332 -6.75 10.43 -6.40
C SER A 332 -7.58 9.18 -6.68
N ILE A 333 -6.94 8.01 -6.74
CA ILE A 333 -7.63 6.74 -6.97
C ILE A 333 -8.69 6.49 -5.89
N ASN A 334 -8.35 6.71 -4.62
CA ASN A 334 -9.28 6.53 -3.50
C ASN A 334 -10.47 7.50 -3.59
N GLN A 335 -10.22 8.75 -4.01
CA GLN A 335 -11.28 9.74 -4.21
C GLN A 335 -12.21 9.35 -5.37
N GLU A 336 -11.67 8.89 -6.49
CA GLU A 336 -12.45 8.37 -7.63
C GLU A 336 -13.33 7.18 -7.21
N ILE A 337 -12.79 6.26 -6.40
CA ILE A 337 -13.58 5.15 -5.83
C ILE A 337 -14.69 5.68 -4.92
N LEU A 338 -14.39 6.63 -4.04
CA LEU A 338 -15.37 7.20 -3.13
C LEU A 338 -16.54 7.81 -3.92
N GLU A 339 -16.25 8.64 -4.91
CA GLU A 339 -17.24 9.30 -5.76
C GLU A 339 -18.04 8.30 -6.59
N MET A 340 -17.38 7.29 -7.16
CA MET A 340 -18.05 6.28 -7.96
C MET A 340 -18.96 5.37 -7.11
N CYS A 341 -18.52 4.97 -5.93
CA CYS A 341 -19.15 3.90 -5.17
C CYS A 341 -20.09 4.36 -4.04
N VAL A 342 -19.78 5.47 -3.38
CA VAL A 342 -20.40 5.85 -2.10
C VAL A 342 -21.52 6.87 -2.31
N GLN A 343 -22.71 6.55 -1.81
CA GLN A 343 -23.84 7.48 -1.74
C GLN A 343 -23.72 8.37 -0.50
N SER A 344 -23.41 7.77 0.66
CA SER A 344 -23.19 8.52 1.90
C SER A 344 -22.29 7.77 2.87
N VAL A 345 -21.58 8.54 3.70
CA VAL A 345 -20.78 8.04 4.81
C VAL A 345 -21.67 7.94 6.05
N THR A 346 -21.61 6.82 6.75
CA THR A 346 -22.41 6.52 7.94
C THR A 346 -21.49 6.14 9.10
N ASN A 347 -21.95 6.28 10.34
CA ASN A 347 -21.22 5.85 11.55
C ASN A 347 -21.92 4.68 12.24
N LYS A 348 -22.55 3.80 11.44
CA LYS A 348 -23.30 2.63 11.94
C LYS A 348 -22.41 1.39 12.09
N GLY A 349 -21.11 1.50 11.86
CA GLY A 349 -20.16 0.43 12.13
C GLY A 349 -20.05 0.12 13.63
N TYR A 350 -19.50 -1.06 13.95
CA TYR A 350 -19.26 -1.47 15.33
C TYR A 350 -18.41 -0.43 16.06
N ALA A 351 -18.75 -0.14 17.32
CA ALA A 351 -18.12 0.94 18.10
C ALA A 351 -18.16 2.32 17.39
N ARG A 352 -19.25 2.60 16.66
CA ARG A 352 -19.54 3.86 15.91
C ARG A 352 -18.49 4.21 14.85
N THR A 353 -17.86 3.20 14.26
CA THR A 353 -16.89 3.41 13.18
C THR A 353 -17.56 3.77 11.86
N ILE A 354 -16.78 4.36 10.96
CA ILE A 354 -17.18 4.69 9.60
C ILE A 354 -17.60 3.41 8.84
N SER A 355 -18.72 3.52 8.14
CA SER A 355 -19.27 2.56 7.19
C SER A 355 -19.85 3.29 5.98
N TYR A 356 -19.89 2.65 4.81
CA TYR A 356 -20.30 3.29 3.57
C TYR A 356 -21.65 2.77 3.09
N LYS A 357 -22.58 3.67 2.81
CA LYS A 357 -23.78 3.35 2.01
C LYS A 357 -23.40 3.47 0.54
N LEU A 358 -23.48 2.37 -0.18
CA LEU A 358 -23.18 2.34 -1.62
C LEU A 358 -24.32 2.93 -2.44
N LYS A 359 -23.99 3.50 -3.61
CA LYS A 359 -24.98 3.92 -4.62
C LYS A 359 -25.79 2.72 -5.13
N ALA A 360 -27.00 2.98 -5.62
CA ALA A 360 -27.82 1.97 -6.29
C ALA A 360 -27.08 1.45 -7.55
N ASN A 361 -27.27 0.16 -7.88
CA ASN A 361 -26.67 -0.49 -9.06
C ASN A 361 -25.12 -0.42 -9.12
N THR A 362 -24.45 -0.47 -7.97
CA THR A 362 -22.98 -0.49 -7.92
C THR A 362 -22.37 -1.78 -8.48
N ASN A 363 -21.25 -1.62 -9.19
CA ASN A 363 -20.49 -2.74 -9.75
C ASN A 363 -19.81 -3.60 -8.67
N ALA A 364 -19.28 -4.76 -9.07
CA ALA A 364 -18.61 -5.69 -8.16
C ALA A 364 -17.43 -5.04 -7.42
N LYS A 365 -16.65 -4.18 -8.10
CA LYS A 365 -15.52 -3.44 -7.51
C LYS A 365 -15.97 -2.62 -6.30
N CYS A 366 -17.06 -1.86 -6.44
CA CYS A 366 -17.65 -1.07 -5.35
C CYS A 366 -18.17 -1.94 -4.19
N LYS A 367 -18.76 -3.10 -4.50
CA LYS A 367 -19.20 -4.04 -3.47
C LYS A 367 -18.01 -4.59 -2.67
N TYR A 368 -16.95 -5.04 -3.33
CA TYR A 368 -15.80 -5.65 -2.66
C TYR A 368 -14.88 -4.67 -1.95
N ILE A 369 -14.80 -3.40 -2.37
CA ILE A 369 -14.02 -2.38 -1.64
C ILE A 369 -14.69 -1.93 -0.34
N ALA A 370 -16.03 -1.98 -0.27
CA ALA A 370 -16.80 -1.55 0.90
C ALA A 370 -17.31 -2.71 1.78
N ILE A 371 -17.15 -3.96 1.35
CA ILE A 371 -17.61 -5.14 2.09
C ILE A 371 -16.87 -5.25 3.45
N ASN A 372 -17.63 -5.53 4.50
CA ASN A 372 -17.07 -5.81 5.82
C ASN A 372 -16.24 -7.10 5.81
N GLU A 373 -15.15 -7.11 6.57
CA GLU A 373 -14.24 -8.23 6.77
C GLU A 373 -14.92 -9.59 7.00
N LEU A 374 -15.86 -9.68 7.94
CA LEU A 374 -16.52 -10.95 8.28
C LEU A 374 -17.36 -11.46 7.11
N LYS A 375 -18.09 -10.55 6.45
CA LYS A 375 -18.89 -10.88 5.27
C LYS A 375 -18.01 -11.34 4.12
N TYR A 376 -16.88 -10.67 3.89
CA TYR A 376 -15.94 -11.08 2.84
C TYR A 376 -15.29 -12.42 3.16
N THR A 377 -14.86 -12.63 4.41
CA THR A 377 -14.29 -13.90 4.84
C THR A 377 -15.27 -15.06 4.63
N SER A 378 -16.55 -14.87 4.96
CA SER A 378 -17.58 -15.87 4.69
C SER A 378 -17.78 -16.15 3.20
N TYR A 379 -17.73 -15.11 2.36
CA TYR A 379 -17.81 -15.27 0.91
C TYR A 379 -16.60 -16.04 0.33
N LEU A 380 -15.38 -15.77 0.81
CA LEU A 380 -14.19 -16.52 0.40
C LEU A 380 -14.25 -17.98 0.83
N ARG A 381 -14.79 -18.28 2.03
CA ARG A 381 -15.03 -19.65 2.48
C ARG A 381 -15.95 -20.41 1.55
N GLU A 382 -17.05 -19.78 1.13
CA GLU A 382 -18.03 -20.39 0.25
C GLU A 382 -17.40 -20.76 -1.09
N ILE A 383 -16.70 -19.81 -1.72
CA ILE A 383 -16.01 -20.03 -3.00
C ILE A 383 -14.98 -21.16 -2.88
N GLN A 384 -14.11 -21.10 -1.87
CA GLN A 384 -13.06 -22.11 -1.72
C GLN A 384 -13.62 -23.48 -1.36
N TYR A 385 -14.66 -23.54 -0.52
CA TYR A 385 -15.33 -24.80 -0.19
C TYR A 385 -15.93 -25.46 -1.43
N GLU A 386 -16.67 -24.72 -2.24
CA GLU A 386 -17.26 -25.27 -3.47
C GLU A 386 -16.20 -25.71 -4.48
N LYS A 387 -15.07 -24.99 -4.57
CA LYS A 387 -13.92 -25.40 -5.37
C LYS A 387 -13.33 -26.72 -4.89
N GLN A 388 -13.00 -26.84 -3.60
CA GLN A 388 -12.38 -28.05 -3.06
C GLN A 388 -13.34 -29.24 -3.04
N LYS A 389 -14.64 -29.00 -2.80
CA LYS A 389 -15.67 -30.03 -2.91
C LYS A 389 -15.68 -30.66 -4.31
N LYS A 390 -15.65 -29.85 -5.36
CA LYS A 390 -15.63 -30.37 -6.75
C LYS A 390 -14.38 -31.18 -7.07
N TYR A 391 -13.21 -30.74 -6.60
CA TYR A 391 -11.96 -31.50 -6.77
C TYR A 391 -12.01 -32.83 -6.03
N ASN A 392 -12.45 -32.84 -4.77
CA ASN A 392 -12.58 -34.07 -4.00
C ASN A 392 -13.57 -35.07 -4.62
N GLU A 393 -14.69 -34.60 -5.18
CA GLU A 393 -15.63 -35.50 -5.87
C GLU A 393 -15.04 -36.08 -7.16
N LEU A 394 -14.25 -35.30 -7.91
CA LEU A 394 -13.52 -35.80 -9.07
C LEU A 394 -12.46 -36.83 -8.67
N ASP A 395 -11.68 -36.57 -7.61
CA ASP A 395 -10.69 -37.51 -7.11
C ASP A 395 -11.34 -38.81 -6.61
N LYS A 396 -12.49 -38.74 -5.95
CA LYS A 396 -13.26 -39.94 -5.56
C LYS A 396 -13.71 -40.74 -6.78
N LEU A 397 -14.21 -40.07 -7.82
CA LEU A 397 -14.61 -40.74 -9.06
C LEU A 397 -13.42 -41.46 -9.72
N MET A 398 -12.24 -40.85 -9.70
CA MET A 398 -11.03 -41.42 -10.31
C MET A 398 -10.38 -42.53 -9.47
N ASN A 399 -10.57 -42.53 -8.14
CA ASN A 399 -9.93 -43.48 -7.22
C ASN A 399 -10.84 -44.66 -6.81
N ASN A 400 -12.14 -44.60 -7.12
CA ASN A 400 -13.05 -45.74 -6.95
C ASN A 400 -12.86 -46.71 -8.14
N ASN A 401 -11.98 -47.71 -7.96
CA ASN A 401 -11.99 -48.95 -8.75
C ASN A 401 -13.05 -49.90 -8.22
#